data_AF-A0A161MYT7-F1
#
_entry.id   AF-A0A161MYT7-F1
#
_cell.length_a   1.000
_cell.length_b   1.000
_cell.length_c   1.000
_cell.angle_alpha   90.00
_cell.angle_beta   90.00
_cell.angle_gamma   90.00
#
_symmetry.space_group_name_H-M   'P 1'
#
loop_
_entity.id
_entity.type
_entity.pdbx_description
1 polymer ?
#
loop_
_entity_poly.entity_id
_entity_poly.type
_entity_poly.pdbx_seq_one_letter_code
_entity_poly.pdbx_strand_id
1 'polypeptide(L)'
;SDNQFFSYRLEEAALDVLLRYRKMTYPQQLKKKAEEADEMIQGIVTTLKATNTKFSKSLDRFPKLSEMIPMLPIDGYANDCTFTVEQDLETKKAKVGIRVTDKSLPYVVPIEKCRQVPRPVVEAVQKLRHYSKNNATRCVWTRWLYIELTYIIIP
;
A
#
# COMPACT_ATOMS: atom_id res chain seq x y z
N SER A 1 -9.91 15.15 -23.03
CA SER A 1 -8.66 14.68 -23.64
C SER A 1 -7.41 15.09 -22.87
N ASP A 2 -7.39 16.15 -22.04
CA ASP A 2 -6.23 16.42 -21.14
C ASP A 2 -6.45 15.98 -19.68
N ASN A 3 -7.68 16.11 -19.16
CA ASN A 3 -8.02 15.67 -17.79
C ASN A 3 -7.84 14.16 -17.57
N GLN A 4 -8.09 13.35 -18.60
CA GLN A 4 -7.94 11.90 -18.51
C GLN A 4 -6.46 11.49 -18.41
N PHE A 5 -5.59 12.22 -19.10
CA PHE A 5 -4.15 12.00 -19.06
C PHE A 5 -3.55 12.45 -17.72
N PHE A 6 -4.03 13.56 -17.17
CA PHE A 6 -3.65 14.03 -15.84
C PHE A 6 -4.08 13.05 -14.73
N SER A 7 -5.33 12.57 -14.79
CA SER A 7 -5.87 11.57 -13.87
C SER A 7 -5.07 10.26 -13.89
N TYR A 8 -4.67 9.81 -15.08
CA TYR A 8 -3.82 8.64 -15.23
C TYR A 8 -2.44 8.82 -14.59
N ARG A 9 -1.78 9.98 -14.79
CA ARG A 9 -0.48 10.25 -14.16
C ARG A 9 -0.55 10.27 -12.64
N LEU A 10 -1.60 10.87 -12.08
CA LEU A 10 -1.82 10.88 -10.63
C LEU A 10 -2.04 9.47 -10.08
N GLU A 11 -2.81 8.66 -10.77
CA GLU A 11 -3.04 7.26 -10.39
C GLU A 11 -1.73 6.45 -10.43
N GLU A 12 -0.93 6.61 -11.49
CA GLU A 12 0.35 5.93 -11.65
C GLU A 12 1.33 6.31 -10.53
N ALA A 13 1.42 7.60 -10.19
CA ALA A 13 2.21 8.07 -9.05
C ALA A 13 1.67 7.51 -7.73
N ALA A 14 0.35 7.47 -7.56
CA ALA A 14 -0.30 7.00 -6.34
C ALA A 14 -0.04 5.51 -6.10
N LEU A 15 -0.11 4.71 -7.17
CA LEU A 15 0.26 3.30 -7.13
C LEU A 15 1.77 3.11 -6.84
N ASP A 16 2.66 4.03 -7.23
CA ASP A 16 4.11 3.89 -7.00
C ASP A 16 4.44 4.11 -5.52
N VAL A 17 3.66 4.97 -4.86
CA VAL A 17 3.72 5.19 -3.41
C VAL A 17 3.11 4.01 -2.65
N LEU A 18 1.91 3.55 -3.02
CA LEU A 18 1.23 2.44 -2.33
C LEU A 18 1.97 1.11 -2.50
N LEU A 19 2.45 0.84 -3.71
CA LEU A 19 3.11 -0.40 -4.09
C LEU A 19 4.54 -0.09 -4.52
N ARG A 20 5.38 0.20 -3.54
CA ARG A 20 6.80 0.48 -3.76
C ARG A 20 7.43 -0.68 -4.55
N TYR A 21 8.13 -0.34 -5.63
CA TYR A 21 8.75 -1.29 -6.56
C TYR A 21 7.79 -2.15 -7.39
N ARG A 22 6.50 -1.79 -7.52
CA ARG A 22 5.54 -2.55 -8.35
C ARG A 22 5.95 -2.77 -9.81
N LYS A 23 6.82 -1.91 -10.34
CA LYS A 23 7.35 -1.96 -11.71
C LYS A 23 8.54 -2.92 -11.87
N MET A 24 9.04 -3.48 -10.76
CA MET A 24 10.09 -4.49 -10.74
C MET A 24 9.49 -5.88 -10.59
N THR A 25 10.18 -6.91 -11.10
CA THR A 25 9.82 -8.31 -10.83
C THR A 25 9.97 -8.62 -9.34
N TYR A 26 9.18 -9.56 -8.82
CA TYR A 26 9.23 -9.90 -7.39
C TYR A 26 10.65 -10.25 -6.87
N PRO A 27 11.48 -11.05 -7.59
CA PRO A 27 12.87 -11.28 -7.19
C PRO A 27 13.72 -9.99 -7.13
N GLN A 28 13.52 -9.07 -8.07
CA GLN A 28 14.20 -7.77 -8.04
C GLN A 28 13.74 -6.91 -6.85
N GLN A 29 12.47 -6.96 -6.48
CA GLN A 29 11.95 -6.27 -5.30
C GLN A 29 12.61 -6.79 -4.02
N LEU A 30 12.73 -8.12 -3.87
CA LEU A 30 13.41 -8.73 -2.72
C LEU A 30 14.87 -8.29 -2.64
N LYS A 31 15.59 -8.35 -3.78
CA LYS A 31 16.97 -7.89 -3.85
C LYS A 31 17.10 -6.42 -3.45
N LYS A 32 16.27 -5.54 -4.00
CA LYS A 32 16.33 -4.10 -3.70
C LYS A 32 16.01 -3.78 -2.24
N LYS A 33 15.03 -4.48 -1.65
CA LYS A 33 14.69 -4.33 -0.22
C LYS A 33 15.81 -4.85 0.69
N ALA A 34 16.50 -5.92 0.30
CA ALA A 34 17.65 -6.43 1.04
C ALA A 34 18.83 -5.44 1.00
N GLU A 35 19.11 -4.86 -0.18
CA GLU A 35 20.13 -3.80 -0.34
C GLU A 35 19.82 -2.59 0.56
N GLU A 36 18.59 -2.09 0.56
CA GLU A 36 18.19 -0.96 1.41
C GLU A 36 18.24 -1.26 2.90
N ALA A 37 17.91 -2.48 3.29
CA ALA A 37 18.03 -2.91 4.68
C ALA A 37 19.50 -2.97 5.12
N ASP A 38 20.40 -3.45 4.25
CA ASP A 38 21.84 -3.47 4.52
C ASP A 38 22.38 -2.04 4.66
N GLU A 39 22.07 -1.15 3.71
CA GLU A 39 22.42 0.27 3.76
C GLU A 39 21.95 0.95 5.05
N MET A 40 20.71 0.67 5.48
CA MET A 40 20.15 1.24 6.71
C MET A 40 20.91 0.75 7.95
N ILE A 41 21.22 -0.55 8.04
CA ILE A 41 21.98 -1.12 9.15
C ILE A 41 23.40 -0.56 9.18
N GLN A 42 24.06 -0.45 8.03
CA GLN A 42 25.39 0.15 7.92
C GLN A 42 25.36 1.60 8.43
N GLY A 43 24.35 2.38 8.07
CA GLY A 43 24.15 3.75 8.55
C GLY A 43 23.94 3.82 10.06
N ILE A 44 23.09 2.97 10.62
CA ILE A 44 22.85 2.89 12.07
C ILE A 44 24.14 2.52 12.81
N VAL A 45 24.85 1.46 12.39
CA VAL A 45 26.07 1.00 13.05
C VAL A 45 27.17 2.06 12.95
N THR A 46 27.33 2.71 11.79
CA THR A 46 28.30 3.81 11.61
C THR A 46 28.01 4.95 12.58
N THR A 47 26.74 5.32 12.71
CA THR A 47 26.30 6.37 13.65
C THR A 47 26.60 5.97 15.10
N LEU A 48 26.25 4.74 15.50
CA LEU A 48 26.51 4.22 16.84
C LEU A 48 28.01 4.16 17.19
N LYS A 49 28.86 3.78 16.23
CA LYS A 49 30.33 3.79 16.42
C LYS A 49 30.88 5.19 16.61
N ALA A 50 30.34 6.19 15.90
CA ALA A 50 30.74 7.58 16.05
C ALA A 50 30.29 8.18 17.41
N THR A 51 29.11 7.79 17.89
CA THR A 51 28.55 8.34 19.14
C THR A 51 29.03 7.61 20.40
N ASN A 52 29.41 6.32 20.31
CA ASN A 52 29.80 5.52 21.48
C ASN A 52 31.07 4.68 21.23
N THR A 53 32.18 5.14 21.82
CA THR A 53 33.50 4.49 21.75
C THR A 53 33.59 3.14 22.44
N LYS A 54 32.63 2.76 23.31
CA LYS A 54 32.54 1.39 23.84
C LYS A 54 31.93 0.44 22.82
N PHE A 55 30.95 0.92 22.05
CA PHE A 55 30.29 0.14 20.99
C PHE A 55 31.23 -0.13 19.83
N SER A 56 32.08 0.85 19.47
CA SER A 56 33.08 0.71 18.40
C SER A 56 34.12 -0.38 18.67
N LYS A 57 34.44 -0.64 19.95
CA LYS A 57 35.38 -1.68 20.38
C LYS A 57 34.77 -3.09 20.45
N SER A 58 33.44 -3.20 20.46
CA SER A 58 32.74 -4.49 20.64
C SER A 58 32.27 -5.13 19.33
N LEU A 59 32.30 -4.37 18.22
CA LEU A 59 31.65 -4.74 16.97
C LEU A 59 32.68 -4.85 15.84
N ASP A 60 33.39 -5.98 15.82
CA ASP A 60 34.47 -6.28 14.87
C ASP A 60 33.95 -6.50 13.43
N ARG A 61 32.68 -6.90 13.27
CA ARG A 61 32.02 -7.07 11.96
C ARG A 61 30.58 -6.60 12.02
N PHE A 62 30.13 -5.94 10.97
CA PHE A 62 28.73 -5.56 10.81
C PHE A 62 27.84 -6.81 10.80
N PRO A 63 26.66 -6.77 11.44
CA PRO A 63 25.74 -7.90 11.42
C PRO A 63 25.31 -8.14 9.98
N LYS A 64 25.54 -9.36 9.50
CA LYS A 64 25.11 -9.77 8.17
C LYS A 64 23.61 -10.04 8.22
N LEU A 65 22.86 -9.39 7.35
CA LEU A 65 21.44 -9.71 7.16
C LEU A 65 21.29 -11.13 6.60
N SER A 66 20.34 -11.88 7.16
CA SER A 66 19.86 -13.11 6.56
C SER A 66 19.13 -12.81 5.25
N GLU A 67 19.01 -13.82 4.40
CA GLU A 67 18.25 -13.69 3.16
C GLU A 67 16.77 -13.32 3.45
N MET A 68 16.20 -12.47 2.61
CA MET A 68 14.78 -12.12 2.73
C MET A 68 13.90 -13.33 2.41
N ILE A 69 13.02 -13.67 3.35
CA ILE A 69 12.04 -14.74 3.14
C ILE A 69 10.95 -14.23 2.20
N PRO A 70 10.70 -14.90 1.05
CA PRO A 70 9.65 -14.51 0.13
C PRO A 70 8.27 -14.74 0.75
N MET A 71 7.36 -13.79 0.49
CA MET A 71 5.95 -13.88 0.81
C MET A 71 5.21 -14.56 -0.34
N LEU A 72 4.40 -15.56 0.01
CA LEU A 72 3.51 -16.25 -0.93
C LEU A 72 2.09 -16.30 -0.32
N PRO A 73 1.04 -15.99 -1.09
CA PRO A 73 1.08 -15.51 -2.48
C PRO A 73 1.65 -14.08 -2.61
N ILE A 74 2.14 -13.70 -3.80
CA ILE A 74 2.66 -12.35 -4.05
C ILE A 74 1.56 -11.30 -4.32
N ASP A 75 0.34 -11.78 -4.56
CA ASP A 75 -0.88 -11.00 -4.78
C ASP A 75 -1.95 -11.47 -3.79
N GLY A 76 -2.82 -10.55 -3.35
CA GLY A 76 -3.91 -10.87 -2.43
C GLY A 76 -3.44 -11.36 -1.07
N TYR A 77 -2.25 -10.93 -0.61
CA TYR A 77 -1.64 -11.36 0.64
C TYR A 77 -2.09 -10.55 1.87
N ALA A 78 -2.83 -9.46 1.69
CA ALA A 78 -3.29 -8.65 2.81
C ALA A 78 -4.38 -9.41 3.60
N ASN A 79 -4.17 -9.55 4.90
CA ASN A 79 -5.13 -10.18 5.82
C ASN A 79 -6.27 -9.24 6.21
N ASP A 80 -5.96 -7.94 6.27
CA ASP A 80 -6.87 -6.85 6.57
C ASP A 80 -6.77 -5.78 5.47
N CYS A 81 -7.90 -5.13 5.16
CA CYS A 81 -7.98 -4.12 4.11
C CYS A 81 -8.89 -2.98 4.55
N THR A 82 -8.32 -1.80 4.76
CA THR A 82 -9.08 -0.56 4.97
C THR A 82 -9.23 0.17 3.66
N PHE A 83 -10.47 0.49 3.27
CA PHE A 83 -10.77 1.24 2.05
C PHE A 83 -11.49 2.54 2.37
N THR A 84 -11.27 3.51 1.50
CA THR A 84 -11.92 4.82 1.49
C THR A 84 -13.04 4.83 0.45
N VAL A 85 -14.20 5.31 0.85
CA VAL A 85 -15.31 5.64 -0.05
C VAL A 85 -15.44 7.16 -0.09
N GLU A 86 -15.32 7.75 -1.27
CA GLU A 86 -15.49 9.18 -1.49
C GLU A 86 -16.35 9.45 -2.72
N GLN A 87 -16.98 10.62 -2.80
CA GLN A 87 -17.68 11.03 -4.01
C GLN A 87 -16.70 11.76 -4.93
N ASP A 88 -16.57 11.28 -6.15
CA ASP A 88 -15.84 11.98 -7.20
C ASP A 88 -16.58 13.28 -7.53
N LEU A 89 -15.91 14.42 -7.36
CA LEU A 89 -16.55 15.74 -7.47
C LEU A 89 -16.98 16.06 -8.90
N GLU A 90 -16.27 15.53 -9.90
CA GLU A 90 -16.53 15.76 -11.33
C GLU A 90 -17.67 14.86 -11.82
N THR A 91 -17.55 13.55 -11.59
CA THR A 91 -18.48 12.55 -12.11
C THR A 91 -19.68 12.30 -11.20
N LYS A 92 -19.66 12.84 -9.97
CA LYS A 92 -20.63 12.60 -8.88
C LYS A 92 -20.79 11.14 -8.49
N LYS A 93 -19.92 10.24 -8.97
CA LYS A 93 -19.96 8.80 -8.69
C LYS A 93 -19.17 8.48 -7.43
N ALA A 94 -19.60 7.45 -6.71
CA ALA A 94 -18.80 6.88 -5.63
C ALA A 94 -17.49 6.28 -6.20
N LYS A 95 -16.37 6.72 -5.63
CA LYS A 95 -15.02 6.21 -5.81
C LYS A 95 -14.66 5.41 -4.56
N VAL A 96 -14.18 4.19 -4.77
CA VAL A 96 -13.84 3.26 -3.68
C VAL A 96 -12.45 2.71 -3.93
N GLY A 97 -11.60 2.74 -2.91
CA GLY A 97 -10.20 2.40 -3.09
C GLY A 97 -9.35 2.63 -1.86
N ILE A 98 -8.03 2.58 -2.02
CA ILE A 98 -7.06 2.84 -0.95
C ILE A 98 -6.53 4.26 -1.11
N ARG A 99 -6.63 5.08 -0.06
CA ARG A 99 -6.06 6.43 -0.04
C ARG A 99 -4.55 6.34 0.17
N VAL A 100 -3.80 7.06 -0.66
CA VAL A 100 -2.35 7.21 -0.46
C VAL A 100 -2.10 8.02 0.81
N THR A 101 -1.16 7.59 1.63
CA THR A 101 -0.80 8.26 2.89
C THR A 101 -0.03 9.57 2.67
N ASP A 102 0.60 9.72 1.51
CA ASP A 102 1.32 10.93 1.11
C ASP A 102 0.35 12.10 0.91
N LYS A 103 0.48 13.13 1.75
CA LYS A 103 -0.35 14.34 1.72
C LYS A 103 -0.17 15.15 0.44
N SER A 104 0.98 15.03 -0.24
CA SER A 104 1.25 15.70 -1.51
C SER A 104 0.49 15.05 -2.69
N LEU A 105 -0.01 13.82 -2.48
CA LEU A 105 -0.74 13.05 -3.48
C LEU A 105 -2.06 12.52 -2.89
N PRO A 106 -3.05 13.41 -2.63
CA PRO A 106 -4.33 13.04 -2.02
C PRO A 106 -5.23 12.31 -3.03
N TYR A 107 -4.82 11.09 -3.41
CA TYR A 107 -5.48 10.26 -4.41
C TYR A 107 -5.98 8.97 -3.75
N VAL A 108 -7.17 8.53 -4.16
CA VAL A 108 -7.70 7.20 -3.85
C VAL A 108 -7.47 6.28 -5.04
N VAL A 109 -6.62 5.28 -4.88
CA VAL A 109 -6.36 4.27 -5.91
C VAL A 109 -7.52 3.28 -5.95
N PRO A 110 -8.14 3.04 -7.12
CA PRO A 110 -9.24 2.08 -7.23
C PRO A 110 -8.84 0.70 -6.71
N ILE A 111 -9.72 0.08 -5.91
CA ILE A 111 -9.40 -1.15 -5.18
C ILE A 111 -8.99 -2.30 -6.11
N GLU A 112 -9.51 -2.35 -7.33
CA GLU A 112 -9.16 -3.33 -8.36
C GLU A 112 -7.71 -3.22 -8.86
N LYS A 113 -7.03 -2.10 -8.63
CA LYS A 113 -5.61 -1.90 -8.98
C LYS A 113 -4.67 -2.21 -7.82
N CYS A 114 -5.20 -2.47 -6.63
CA CYS A 114 -4.44 -2.77 -5.43
C CYS A 114 -4.15 -4.28 -5.35
N ARG A 115 -3.02 -4.71 -5.93
CA ARG A 115 -2.60 -6.12 -6.01
C ARG A 115 -2.51 -6.84 -4.66
N GLN A 116 -2.25 -6.12 -3.58
CA GLN A 116 -2.19 -6.68 -2.24
C GLN A 116 -3.56 -7.13 -1.71
N VAL A 117 -4.65 -6.58 -2.24
CA VAL A 117 -6.02 -6.85 -1.77
C VAL A 117 -6.50 -8.20 -2.31
N PRO A 118 -7.00 -9.11 -1.47
CA PRO A 118 -7.55 -10.38 -1.94
C PRO A 118 -8.72 -10.17 -2.91
N ARG A 119 -8.78 -10.97 -3.97
CA ARG A 119 -9.84 -10.90 -4.99
C ARG A 119 -11.27 -10.96 -4.41
N PRO A 120 -11.58 -11.82 -3.40
CA PRO A 120 -12.90 -11.81 -2.77
C PRO A 120 -13.27 -10.47 -2.12
N VAL A 121 -12.29 -9.76 -1.55
CA VAL A 121 -12.48 -8.42 -0.97
C VAL A 121 -12.80 -7.41 -2.07
N VAL A 122 -12.05 -7.44 -3.18
CA VAL A 122 -12.30 -6.57 -4.35
C VAL A 122 -13.73 -6.76 -4.85
N GLU A 123 -14.18 -8.00 -5.00
CA GLU A 123 -15.53 -8.33 -5.46
C GLU A 123 -16.61 -7.86 -4.46
N ALA A 124 -16.40 -8.07 -3.17
CA ALA A 124 -17.33 -7.61 -2.12
C ALA A 124 -17.48 -6.09 -2.14
N VAL A 125 -16.37 -5.35 -2.24
CA VAL A 125 -16.37 -3.89 -2.29
C VAL A 125 -17.03 -3.36 -3.58
N GLN A 126 -16.82 -4.03 -4.71
CA GLN A 126 -17.49 -3.67 -5.97
C GLN A 126 -19.01 -3.88 -5.91
N LYS A 127 -19.48 -4.97 -5.29
CA LYS A 127 -20.91 -5.21 -5.05
C LYS A 127 -21.51 -4.11 -4.17
N LEU A 128 -20.80 -3.72 -3.11
CA LEU A 128 -21.21 -2.65 -2.20
C LEU A 128 -21.32 -1.30 -2.92
N ARG A 129 -20.38 -0.99 -3.82
CA ARG A 129 -20.42 0.17 -4.71
C ARG A 129 -21.64 0.16 -5.63
N HIS A 130 -22.00 -0.99 -6.20
CA HIS A 130 -23.17 -1.12 -7.07
C HIS A 130 -24.48 -0.91 -6.29
N TYR A 131 -24.60 -1.53 -5.11
CA TYR A 131 -25.77 -1.38 -4.25
C TYR A 131 -25.99 0.08 -3.81
N SER A 132 -24.92 0.79 -3.46
CA SER A 132 -25.00 2.21 -3.07
C SER A 132 -25.44 3.12 -4.22
N LYS A 133 -25.12 2.81 -5.48
CA LYS A 133 -25.55 3.60 -6.64
C LYS A 133 -27.06 3.50 -6.88
N ASN A 134 -27.64 2.34 -6.63
CA ASN A 134 -29.06 2.07 -6.93
C ASN A 134 -30.00 2.50 -5.80
N ASN A 135 -29.48 2.81 -4.60
CA ASN A 135 -30.27 3.18 -3.41
C ASN A 135 -30.00 4.62 -2.93
N ALA A 136 -29.54 5.50 -3.82
CA ALA A 136 -29.05 6.85 -3.50
C ALA A 136 -30.08 7.80 -2.86
N THR A 137 -31.35 7.43 -2.76
CA THR A 137 -32.40 8.17 -2.03
C THR A 137 -32.39 7.95 -0.52
N ARG A 138 -31.61 7.02 0.04
CA ARG A 138 -31.70 6.67 1.47
C ARG A 138 -30.41 6.67 2.29
N CYS A 139 -29.25 6.83 1.66
CA CYS A 139 -27.98 6.80 2.40
C CYS A 139 -27.32 8.18 2.43
N VAL A 140 -27.62 8.92 3.48
CA VAL A 140 -26.80 10.05 3.93
C VAL A 140 -25.51 9.45 4.47
N TRP A 141 -24.49 9.34 3.62
CA TRP A 141 -23.15 8.88 4.03
C TRP A 141 -22.41 10.03 4.71
N THR A 142 -22.84 10.40 5.92
CA THR A 142 -22.03 11.27 6.78
C THR A 142 -20.75 10.52 7.15
N ARG A 143 -19.63 11.00 6.59
CA ARG A 143 -18.27 11.04 7.15
C ARG A 143 -17.85 9.77 7.92
N TRP A 144 -17.01 8.97 7.27
CA TRP A 144 -16.29 7.81 7.80
C TRP A 144 -17.16 6.56 8.04
N LEU A 145 -17.47 5.82 6.97
CA LEU A 145 -17.80 4.41 7.14
C LEU A 145 -16.49 3.62 7.21
N TYR A 146 -16.08 3.27 8.43
CA TYR A 146 -15.02 2.30 8.67
C TYR A 146 -15.65 0.92 8.52
N ILE A 147 -15.36 0.21 7.44
CA ILE A 147 -15.75 -1.20 7.30
C ILE A 147 -14.48 -2.02 7.50
N GLU A 148 -14.31 -2.56 8.70
CA GLU A 148 -13.35 -3.64 8.93
C GLU A 148 -13.95 -4.93 8.38
N LEU A 149 -13.42 -5.37 7.23
CA LEU A 149 -13.67 -6.72 6.73
C LEU A 149 -12.52 -7.62 7.21
N THR A 150 -12.68 -8.22 8.38
CA THR A 150 -11.74 -9.23 8.88
C THR A 150 -12.01 -10.56 8.16
N TYR A 151 -11.14 -10.93 7.24
CA TYR A 151 -11.13 -12.27 6.66
C TYR A 151 -10.13 -13.14 7.43
N ILE A 152 -10.63 -14.11 8.19
CA ILE A 152 -9.78 -15.16 8.76
C ILE A 152 -9.55 -16.19 7.65
N ILE A 153 -8.35 -16.18 7.06
CA ILE A 153 -7.89 -17.30 6.23
C ILE A 153 -7.46 -18.40 7.20
N ILE A 154 -8.29 -19.44 7.35
CA ILE A 154 -7.91 -20.66 8.05
C ILE A 154 -7.04 -21.49 7.08
N PRO A 155 -5.82 -21.89 7.46
CA PRO A 155 -4.89 -22.62 6.60
C PRO A 155 -5.40 -24.01 6.18
#